data_AF-A0A925AZ66-F1
#
_entry.id   AF-A0A925AZ66-F1
#
_cell.length_a   1.000
_cell.length_b   1.000
_cell.length_c   1.000
_cell.angle_alpha   90.00
_cell.angle_beta   90.00
_cell.angle_gamma   90.00
#
_symmetry.space_group_name_H-M   'P 1'
#
loop_
_entity.id
_entity.type
_entity.pdbx_description
1 polymer ?
#
loop_
_entity_poly.entity_id
_entity_poly.type
_entity_poly.pdbx_seq_one_letter_code
_entity_poly.pdbx_strand_id
1 'polypeptide(L)'
;MNLFDGYKNLDNTYDELCENGRARVEFERVTASLGNKSLEEFARCQSLAELALLNQGVTFSVYADSHGTEKIFPFCLVPRIISANDWTLLEAGITQRVKALELFIDDLYTEQRIIKDNAVPADLVLGAKHFMPQLKGLKPPGGVRIHISGIDLIRSPDGVFRVLEDNLRTPSGVSYVLENRRLSKRVIPDALDAARVHTVDHYPARLASALRSVAPTASADPCIVVLTPGPYNSAYFEHSYLARTMGLELVQAADLFVDDDSVYVRTTRGPRKVDVIYRRTDEAYLDPEVFRPDSMLGVRGLMRAYAKGTVALANAPGNGVADDKAVYPFVPDIVRYYLGEEAKLAQVPTYVCLRDDDRKYVLENLDKLVVKAVDEAGGYGMLMGPSSSAAERAEFRERIIASPRRYIAQPRVELSTCPT
;
A
#
# COMPACT_ATOMS: atom_id res chain seq x y z
N MET A 1 26.76 -27.40 12.13
CA MET A 1 26.04 -26.93 10.94
C MET A 1 25.59 -25.52 11.25
N ASN A 2 26.15 -24.54 10.56
CA ASN A 2 25.73 -23.14 10.58
C ASN A 2 24.35 -23.03 9.92
N LEU A 3 23.57 -22.02 10.31
CA LEU A 3 22.26 -21.68 9.74
C LEU A 3 22.23 -21.66 8.20
N PHE A 4 23.29 -21.17 7.55
CA PHE A 4 23.35 -21.05 6.09
C PHE A 4 24.08 -22.21 5.39
N ASP A 5 24.50 -23.25 6.12
CA ASP A 5 25.16 -24.41 5.52
C ASP A 5 24.20 -25.13 4.56
N GLY A 6 24.61 -25.30 3.31
CA GLY A 6 23.80 -25.97 2.28
C GLY A 6 22.78 -25.06 1.58
N TYR A 7 22.71 -23.77 1.94
CA TYR A 7 21.93 -22.80 1.19
C TYR A 7 22.48 -22.66 -0.24
N LYS A 8 21.58 -22.78 -1.22
CA LYS A 8 21.90 -22.60 -2.64
C LYS A 8 21.02 -21.51 -3.21
N ASN A 9 21.65 -20.55 -3.87
CA ASN A 9 20.97 -19.57 -4.70
C ASN A 9 20.11 -20.30 -5.75
N LEU A 10 18.91 -19.80 -6.02
CA LEU A 10 18.13 -20.27 -7.15
C LEU A 10 18.76 -19.76 -8.45
N ASP A 11 18.74 -20.58 -9.50
CA ASP A 11 19.26 -20.20 -10.79
C ASP A 11 18.43 -19.03 -11.37
N ASN A 12 19.11 -18.08 -12.02
CA ASN A 12 18.51 -16.90 -12.65
C ASN A 12 17.72 -15.99 -11.70
N THR A 13 18.03 -15.97 -10.40
CA THR A 13 17.45 -15.00 -9.46
C THR A 13 18.51 -14.09 -8.85
N TYR A 14 18.11 -12.87 -8.50
CA TYR A 14 18.91 -12.03 -7.61
C TYR A 14 18.69 -12.50 -6.18
N ASP A 15 19.73 -13.00 -5.52
CA ASP A 15 19.62 -13.36 -4.12
C ASP A 15 20.05 -12.20 -3.20
N GLU A 16 19.25 -11.97 -2.17
CA GLU A 16 19.34 -10.78 -1.33
C GLU A 16 20.42 -10.87 -0.27
N LEU A 17 20.80 -12.08 0.14
CA LEU A 17 21.82 -12.27 1.16
C LEU A 17 23.15 -12.75 0.58
N CYS A 18 23.10 -13.57 -0.47
CA CYS A 18 24.24 -14.30 -1.00
C CYS A 18 24.49 -14.01 -2.49
N GLU A 19 25.74 -14.09 -2.92
CA GLU A 19 26.17 -14.04 -4.31
C GLU A 19 27.23 -15.12 -4.52
N ASN A 20 27.03 -15.99 -5.51
CA ASN A 20 27.94 -17.11 -5.81
C ASN A 20 28.24 -18.00 -4.59
N GLY A 21 27.23 -18.28 -3.76
CA GLY A 21 27.35 -19.12 -2.55
C GLY A 21 28.10 -18.48 -1.38
N ARG A 22 28.35 -17.17 -1.42
CA ARG A 22 28.94 -16.39 -0.30
C ARG A 22 28.02 -15.26 0.09
N ALA A 23 28.06 -14.81 1.34
CA ALA A 23 27.35 -13.61 1.75
C ALA A 23 27.81 -12.41 0.90
N ARG A 24 26.88 -11.52 0.53
CA ARG A 24 27.23 -10.24 -0.08
C ARG A 24 28.09 -9.44 0.89
N VAL A 25 29.11 -8.74 0.37
CA VAL A 25 30.12 -8.01 1.17
C VAL A 25 29.47 -7.05 2.17
N GLU A 26 28.43 -6.34 1.75
CA GLU A 26 27.67 -5.41 2.58
C GLU A 26 26.90 -6.06 3.74
N PHE A 27 26.65 -7.37 3.68
CA PHE A 27 25.87 -8.12 4.67
C PHE A 27 26.70 -9.15 5.46
N GLU A 28 28.00 -9.31 5.17
CA GLU A 28 28.87 -10.30 5.81
C GLU A 28 28.80 -10.31 7.34
N ARG A 29 28.81 -9.12 7.97
CA ARG A 29 28.75 -9.01 9.44
C ARG A 29 27.45 -9.57 10.02
N VAL A 30 26.34 -9.34 9.34
CA VAL A 30 25.01 -9.77 9.77
C VAL A 30 24.88 -11.27 9.53
N THR A 31 25.30 -11.75 8.36
CA THR A 31 25.30 -13.18 8.03
C THR A 31 26.19 -13.97 8.99
N ALA A 32 27.37 -13.46 9.35
CA ALA A 32 28.23 -14.07 10.36
C ALA A 32 27.59 -14.09 11.75
N SER A 33 26.95 -12.99 12.17
CA SER A 33 26.23 -12.92 13.45
C SER A 33 25.08 -13.94 13.53
N LEU A 34 24.26 -14.02 12.48
CA LEU A 34 23.18 -15.01 12.38
C LEU A 34 23.73 -16.44 12.32
N GLY A 35 24.85 -16.65 11.63
CA GLY A 35 25.48 -17.96 11.48
C GLY A 35 26.20 -18.49 12.73
N ASN A 36 26.41 -17.65 13.75
CA ASN A 36 26.95 -18.09 15.04
C ASN A 36 25.93 -18.90 15.87
N LYS A 37 24.65 -18.89 15.52
CA LYS A 37 23.61 -19.69 16.20
C LYS A 37 23.55 -21.08 15.57
N SER A 38 23.39 -22.09 16.40
CA SER A 38 23.04 -23.43 15.93
C SER A 38 21.62 -23.44 15.35
N LEU A 39 21.33 -24.42 14.47
CA LEU A 39 19.99 -24.62 13.91
C LEU A 39 18.92 -24.80 15.00
N GLU A 40 19.25 -25.49 16.09
CA GLU A 40 18.34 -25.70 17.24
C GLU A 40 18.05 -24.40 17.99
N GLU A 41 19.09 -23.59 18.25
CA GLU A 41 18.89 -22.27 18.87
C GLU A 41 18.06 -21.34 17.99
N PHE A 42 18.29 -21.36 16.68
CA PHE A 42 17.52 -20.55 15.74
C PHE A 42 16.05 -21.00 15.68
N ALA A 43 15.79 -22.31 15.61
CA ALA A 43 14.44 -22.85 15.64
C ALA A 43 13.71 -22.50 16.95
N ARG A 44 14.41 -22.57 18.10
CA ARG A 44 13.86 -22.15 19.40
C ARG A 44 13.50 -20.65 19.41
N CYS A 45 14.38 -19.81 18.87
CA CYS A 45 14.14 -18.38 18.69
C CYS A 45 12.90 -18.11 17.82
N GLN A 46 12.75 -18.83 16.71
CA GLN A 46 11.60 -18.77 15.82
C GLN A 46 10.29 -19.15 16.54
N SER A 47 10.26 -20.27 17.27
CA SER A 47 9.07 -20.69 18.03
C SER A 47 8.69 -19.70 19.13
N LEU A 48 9.67 -19.11 19.82
CA LEU A 48 9.42 -18.04 20.80
C LEU A 48 8.85 -16.78 20.14
N ALA A 49 9.29 -16.48 18.92
CA ALA A 49 8.79 -15.34 18.15
C ALA A 49 7.31 -15.54 17.78
N GLU A 50 6.95 -16.71 17.24
CA GLU A 50 5.58 -17.09 16.90
C GLU A 50 4.65 -17.06 18.12
N LEU A 51 5.10 -17.61 19.25
CA LEU A 51 4.34 -17.60 20.50
C LEU A 51 4.13 -16.18 21.05
N ALA A 52 5.11 -15.29 20.90
CA ALA A 52 4.97 -13.90 21.28
C ALA A 52 3.93 -13.17 20.42
N LEU A 53 3.93 -13.39 19.09
CA LEU A 53 2.94 -12.81 18.18
C LEU A 53 1.53 -13.31 18.50
N LEU A 54 1.37 -14.61 18.79
CA LEU A 54 0.09 -15.17 19.23
C LEU A 54 -0.42 -14.50 20.51
N ASN A 55 0.42 -14.41 21.54
CA ASN A 55 0.04 -13.80 22.82
C ASN A 55 -0.26 -12.30 22.73
N GLN A 56 0.30 -11.62 21.73
CA GLN A 56 0.04 -10.20 21.47
C GLN A 56 -1.18 -9.96 20.58
N GLY A 57 -1.83 -11.03 20.08
CA GLY A 57 -2.95 -10.92 19.16
C GLY A 57 -2.56 -10.32 17.81
N VAL A 58 -1.30 -10.50 17.38
CA VAL A 58 -0.86 -10.09 16.04
C VAL A 58 -1.36 -11.13 15.04
N THR A 59 -2.65 -11.03 14.73
CA THR A 59 -3.36 -11.97 13.86
C THR A 59 -3.73 -11.32 12.53
N PHE A 60 -4.05 -12.16 11.55
CA PHE A 60 -4.67 -11.75 10.30
C PHE A 60 -5.85 -12.67 9.99
N SER A 61 -6.91 -12.10 9.42
CA SER A 61 -8.09 -12.84 8.98
C SER A 61 -7.95 -13.22 7.52
N VAL A 62 -7.97 -14.52 7.21
CA VAL A 62 -7.96 -15.03 5.83
C VAL A 62 -9.41 -15.13 5.35
N TYR A 63 -9.76 -14.38 4.30
CA TYR A 63 -11.12 -14.37 3.72
C TYR A 63 -11.61 -15.73 3.19
N ALA A 64 -10.71 -16.71 3.01
CA ALA A 64 -11.01 -18.01 2.40
C ALA A 64 -11.53 -19.08 3.37
N ASP A 65 -11.41 -18.89 4.69
CA ASP A 65 -11.91 -19.85 5.67
C ASP A 65 -13.21 -19.31 6.28
N SER A 66 -14.35 -19.96 5.98
CA SER A 66 -15.71 -19.63 6.47
C SER A 66 -15.89 -19.72 7.99
N HIS A 67 -14.79 -19.84 8.75
CA HIS A 67 -14.77 -20.00 10.20
C HIS A 67 -14.07 -18.88 10.96
N GLY A 68 -13.64 -17.79 10.31
CA GLY A 68 -13.12 -16.61 11.03
C GLY A 68 -11.96 -16.94 11.99
N THR A 69 -11.19 -17.99 11.69
CA THR A 69 -10.04 -18.39 12.50
C THR A 69 -8.92 -17.39 12.25
N GLU A 70 -8.73 -16.49 13.20
CA GLU A 70 -7.54 -15.64 13.30
C GLU A 70 -6.28 -16.51 13.21
N LYS A 71 -5.44 -16.27 12.20
CA LYS A 71 -4.14 -16.94 12.07
C LYS A 71 -3.04 -16.00 12.54
N ILE A 72 -2.00 -16.56 13.18
CA ILE A 72 -0.80 -15.79 13.54
C ILE A 72 -0.13 -15.35 12.25
N PHE A 73 0.25 -14.08 12.16
CA PHE A 73 1.01 -13.57 11.03
C PHE A 73 2.33 -14.36 10.87
N PRO A 74 2.59 -15.01 9.73
CA PRO A 74 3.83 -15.76 9.52
C PRO A 74 5.02 -14.81 9.64
N PHE A 75 5.99 -15.17 10.48
CA PHE A 75 7.18 -14.37 10.74
C PHE A 75 8.41 -15.17 10.36
N CYS A 76 9.30 -14.60 9.55
CA CYS A 76 10.61 -15.19 9.29
C CYS A 76 11.64 -14.43 10.13
N LEU A 77 12.44 -15.15 10.91
CA LEU A 77 13.49 -14.56 11.73
C LEU A 77 14.70 -14.09 10.90
N VAL A 78 14.91 -14.61 9.70
CA VAL A 78 15.95 -14.11 8.78
C VAL A 78 15.47 -12.77 8.20
N PRO A 79 16.14 -11.64 8.50
CA PRO A 79 15.69 -10.34 8.03
C PRO A 79 15.97 -10.16 6.54
N ARG A 80 15.03 -9.54 5.81
CA ARG A 80 15.32 -8.94 4.51
C ARG A 80 16.11 -7.65 4.74
N ILE A 81 17.41 -7.67 4.45
CA ILE A 81 18.31 -6.53 4.64
C ILE A 81 18.28 -5.65 3.39
N ILE A 82 18.23 -4.33 3.56
CA ILE A 82 18.35 -3.34 2.49
C ILE A 82 19.55 -2.46 2.83
N SER A 83 20.49 -2.33 1.90
CA SER A 83 21.69 -1.51 2.10
C SER A 83 21.32 -0.02 2.18
N ALA A 84 22.17 0.79 2.81
CA ALA A 84 21.94 2.24 2.90
C ALA A 84 21.92 2.91 1.51
N ASN A 85 22.69 2.39 0.55
CA ASN A 85 22.71 2.88 -0.82
C ASN A 85 21.40 2.57 -1.54
N ASP A 86 20.91 1.33 -1.44
CA ASP A 86 19.62 0.93 -1.96
C ASP A 86 18.50 1.78 -1.34
N TRP A 87 18.52 1.95 -0.01
CA TRP A 87 17.51 2.76 0.68
C TRP A 87 17.51 4.22 0.24
N THR A 88 18.68 4.83 0.04
CA THR A 88 18.80 6.22 -0.44
C THR A 88 18.16 6.39 -1.82
N LEU A 89 18.40 5.45 -2.73
CA LEU A 89 17.75 5.42 -4.05
C LEU A 89 16.23 5.27 -3.93
N LEU A 90 15.79 4.30 -3.12
CA LEU A 90 14.38 4.01 -2.89
C LEU A 90 13.64 5.21 -2.29
N GLU A 91 14.18 5.85 -1.25
CA GLU A 91 13.59 7.02 -0.60
C GLU A 91 13.42 8.18 -1.57
N ALA A 92 14.47 8.50 -2.35
CA ALA A 92 14.42 9.57 -3.33
C ALA A 92 13.41 9.30 -4.45
N GLY A 93 13.31 8.04 -4.87
CA GLY A 93 12.42 7.59 -5.92
C GLY A 93 10.95 7.50 -5.51
N ILE A 94 10.68 6.95 -4.33
CA ILE A 94 9.34 6.90 -3.73
C ILE A 94 8.82 8.32 -3.51
N THR A 95 9.65 9.20 -2.95
CA THR A 95 9.29 10.60 -2.70
C THR A 95 8.90 11.33 -4.00
N GLN A 96 9.68 11.15 -5.06
CA GLN A 96 9.38 11.72 -6.38
C GLN A 96 8.05 11.18 -6.93
N ARG A 97 7.86 9.85 -6.87
CA ARG A 97 6.66 9.19 -7.37
C ARG A 97 5.40 9.66 -6.65
N VAL A 98 5.41 9.68 -5.32
CA VAL A 98 4.27 10.13 -4.51
C VAL A 98 3.95 11.61 -4.77
N LYS A 99 4.98 12.46 -4.90
CA LYS A 99 4.78 13.88 -5.25
C LYS A 99 4.11 14.06 -6.62
N ALA A 100 4.51 13.28 -7.61
CA ALA A 100 3.89 13.33 -8.94
C ALA A 100 2.43 12.83 -8.92
N LEU A 101 2.16 11.75 -8.18
CA LEU A 101 0.81 11.20 -8.00
C LEU A 101 -0.10 12.16 -7.23
N GLU A 102 0.42 12.86 -6.23
CA GLU A 102 -0.30 13.91 -5.50
C GLU A 102 -0.78 15.01 -6.45
N LEU A 103 0.13 15.56 -7.27
CA LEU A 103 -0.18 16.59 -8.26
C LEU A 103 -1.15 16.09 -9.33
N PHE A 104 -1.00 14.84 -9.74
CA PHE A 104 -1.91 14.20 -10.69
C PHE A 104 -3.33 14.12 -10.17
N ILE A 105 -3.53 13.61 -8.95
CA ILE A 105 -4.88 13.49 -8.37
C ILE A 105 -5.49 14.89 -8.19
N ASP A 106 -4.71 15.87 -7.71
CA ASP A 106 -5.20 17.24 -7.54
C ASP A 106 -5.65 17.86 -8.87
N ASP A 107 -4.85 17.71 -9.94
CA ASP A 107 -5.21 18.17 -11.28
C ASP A 107 -6.48 17.48 -11.81
N LEU A 108 -6.63 16.17 -11.61
CA LEU A 108 -7.81 15.42 -12.05
C LEU A 108 -9.13 15.93 -11.45
N TYR A 109 -9.10 16.43 -10.21
CA TYR A 109 -10.27 17.00 -9.54
C TYR A 109 -10.40 18.52 -9.71
N THR A 110 -9.42 19.18 -10.34
CA THR A 110 -9.41 20.63 -10.56
C THR A 110 -9.36 20.98 -12.05
N GLU A 111 -8.20 21.35 -12.57
CA GLU A 111 -8.05 21.94 -13.90
C GLU A 111 -7.96 20.89 -15.02
N GLN A 112 -7.66 19.64 -14.70
CA GLN A 112 -7.51 18.52 -15.64
C GLN A 112 -6.54 18.83 -16.79
N ARG A 113 -5.45 19.55 -16.50
CA ARG A 113 -4.43 19.96 -17.49
C ARG A 113 -3.79 18.76 -18.16
N ILE A 114 -3.45 17.70 -17.41
CA ILE A 114 -2.80 16.52 -17.99
C ILE A 114 -3.67 15.80 -19.03
N ILE A 115 -4.99 15.89 -18.87
CA ILE A 115 -5.97 15.37 -19.84
C ILE A 115 -6.08 16.32 -21.04
N LYS A 116 -6.19 17.63 -20.80
CA LYS A 116 -6.29 18.65 -21.87
C LYS A 116 -5.07 18.65 -22.78
N ASP A 117 -3.90 18.40 -22.22
CA ASP A 117 -2.63 18.31 -22.95
C ASP A 117 -2.40 16.92 -23.58
N ASN A 118 -3.36 15.99 -23.43
CA ASN A 118 -3.33 14.62 -23.96
C ASN A 118 -2.15 13.77 -23.46
N ALA A 119 -1.56 14.10 -22.31
CA ALA A 119 -0.51 13.29 -21.70
C ALA A 119 -1.06 12.00 -21.08
N VAL A 120 -2.30 12.03 -20.57
CA VAL A 120 -3.05 10.84 -20.12
C VAL A 120 -4.44 10.82 -20.78
N PRO A 121 -4.89 9.69 -21.37
CA PRO A 121 -6.19 9.61 -22.02
C PRO A 121 -7.37 9.86 -21.07
N ALA A 122 -8.31 10.71 -21.45
CA ALA A 122 -9.47 11.06 -20.62
C ALA A 122 -10.29 9.84 -20.20
N ASP A 123 -10.56 8.92 -21.13
CA ASP A 123 -11.39 7.72 -20.89
C ASP A 123 -10.77 6.76 -19.87
N LEU A 124 -9.44 6.78 -19.74
CA LEU A 124 -8.70 5.96 -18.79
C LEU A 124 -9.01 6.37 -17.35
N VAL A 125 -9.02 7.68 -17.09
CA VAL A 125 -9.17 8.25 -15.75
C VAL A 125 -10.61 8.59 -15.42
N LEU A 126 -11.34 9.27 -16.32
CA LEU A 126 -12.71 9.72 -16.05
C LEU A 126 -13.73 8.58 -16.11
N GLY A 127 -13.40 7.49 -16.80
CA GLY A 127 -14.20 6.26 -16.87
C GLY A 127 -13.79 5.20 -15.83
N ALA A 128 -12.81 5.48 -14.97
CA ALA A 128 -12.34 4.57 -13.94
C ALA A 128 -13.36 4.44 -12.81
N LYS A 129 -13.49 3.22 -12.26
CA LYS A 129 -14.42 2.91 -11.16
C LYS A 129 -14.21 3.80 -9.92
N HIS A 130 -12.96 4.18 -9.66
CA HIS A 130 -12.56 4.94 -8.48
C HIS A 130 -12.49 6.46 -8.73
N PHE A 131 -12.77 6.92 -9.95
CA PHE A 131 -12.99 8.35 -10.19
C PHE A 131 -14.35 8.78 -9.63
N MET A 132 -14.37 9.91 -8.92
CA MET A 132 -15.54 10.37 -8.16
C MET A 132 -15.92 11.77 -8.59
N PRO A 133 -16.82 11.93 -9.58
CA PRO A 133 -17.23 13.25 -10.08
C PRO A 133 -17.72 14.20 -8.99
N GLN A 134 -18.28 13.67 -7.90
CA GLN A 134 -18.75 14.42 -6.73
C GLN A 134 -17.64 15.22 -6.03
N LEU A 135 -16.37 14.86 -6.23
CA LEU A 135 -15.22 15.53 -5.62
C LEU A 135 -14.62 16.64 -6.49
N LYS A 136 -15.14 16.87 -7.71
CA LYS A 136 -14.64 17.93 -8.60
C LYS A 136 -14.76 19.30 -7.93
N GLY A 137 -13.67 20.07 -7.97
CA GLY A 137 -13.56 21.39 -7.36
C GLY A 137 -13.31 21.39 -5.86
N LEU A 138 -13.33 20.22 -5.19
CA LEU A 138 -13.02 20.13 -3.76
C LEU A 138 -11.51 20.10 -3.53
N LYS A 139 -11.04 21.00 -2.67
CA LYS A 139 -9.67 21.04 -2.18
C LYS A 139 -9.62 20.46 -0.77
N PRO A 140 -8.78 19.45 -0.49
CA PRO A 140 -8.59 18.95 0.86
C PRO A 140 -8.09 20.05 1.78
N PRO A 141 -8.59 20.13 3.03
CA PRO A 141 -7.94 20.92 4.06
C PRO A 141 -6.48 20.52 4.22
N GLY A 142 -5.60 21.49 4.42
CA GLY A 142 -4.15 21.28 4.44
C GLY A 142 -3.50 21.09 3.06
N GLY A 143 -4.28 20.99 1.98
CA GLY A 143 -3.77 20.89 0.61
C GLY A 143 -3.05 19.57 0.29
N VAL A 144 -3.28 18.53 1.10
CA VAL A 144 -2.69 17.19 0.92
C VAL A 144 -3.79 16.17 0.68
N ARG A 145 -3.61 15.32 -0.33
CA ARG A 145 -4.50 14.20 -0.67
C ARG A 145 -3.95 12.88 -0.16
N ILE A 146 -2.69 12.58 -0.51
CA ILE A 146 -1.97 11.37 -0.14
C ILE A 146 -1.18 11.66 1.15
N HIS A 147 -1.77 11.35 2.30
CA HIS A 147 -1.09 11.49 3.59
C HIS A 147 -0.20 10.28 3.86
N ILE A 148 -0.65 9.09 3.42
CA ILE A 148 0.05 7.81 3.54
C ILE A 148 -0.05 7.10 2.19
N SER A 149 1.05 6.55 1.70
CA SER A 149 1.09 5.73 0.51
C SER A 149 1.83 4.42 0.81
N GLY A 150 1.29 3.29 0.36
CA GLY A 150 2.03 2.02 0.27
C GLY A 150 2.56 1.85 -1.15
N ILE A 151 3.86 1.65 -1.32
CA ILE A 151 4.46 1.44 -2.65
C ILE A 151 5.08 0.05 -2.64
N ASP A 152 4.48 -0.86 -3.42
CA ASP A 152 4.93 -2.25 -3.47
C ASP A 152 6.13 -2.35 -4.40
N LEU A 153 7.23 -2.83 -3.86
CA LEU A 153 8.50 -2.96 -4.56
C LEU A 153 8.90 -4.42 -4.67
N ILE A 154 9.41 -4.77 -5.83
CA ILE A 154 10.10 -6.04 -6.07
C ILE A 154 11.52 -5.74 -6.54
N ARG A 155 12.40 -6.72 -6.42
CA ARG A 155 13.72 -6.68 -7.04
C ARG A 155 13.79 -7.77 -8.10
N SER A 156 14.07 -7.40 -9.34
CA SER A 156 14.16 -8.33 -10.46
C SER A 156 15.51 -9.06 -10.46
N PRO A 157 15.68 -10.14 -11.27
CA PRO A 157 16.94 -10.89 -11.33
C PRO A 157 18.18 -10.09 -11.71
N ASP A 158 17.98 -8.95 -12.39
CA ASP A 158 19.01 -7.96 -12.71
C ASP A 158 19.43 -7.10 -11.51
N GLY A 159 18.87 -7.32 -10.32
CA GLY A 159 19.14 -6.56 -9.09
C GLY A 159 18.46 -5.19 -9.04
N VAL A 160 17.59 -4.87 -10.00
CA VAL A 160 16.91 -3.56 -10.08
C VAL A 160 15.60 -3.59 -9.29
N PHE A 161 15.39 -2.57 -8.46
CA PHE A 161 14.10 -2.36 -7.80
C PHE A 161 13.06 -1.84 -8.79
N ARG A 162 11.87 -2.44 -8.77
CA ARG A 162 10.75 -2.07 -9.62
C ARG A 162 9.49 -1.89 -8.78
N VAL A 163 8.78 -0.80 -9.01
CA VAL A 163 7.44 -0.60 -8.46
C VAL A 163 6.51 -1.61 -9.12
N LEU A 164 5.76 -2.34 -8.31
CA LEU A 164 4.73 -3.29 -8.76
C LEU A 164 3.34 -2.66 -8.71
N GLU A 165 3.05 -1.93 -7.64
CA GLU A 165 1.73 -1.37 -7.36
C GLU A 165 1.87 -0.15 -6.43
N ASP A 166 0.95 0.80 -6.57
CA ASP A 166 0.77 1.92 -5.66
C ASP A 166 -0.50 1.69 -4.84
N ASN A 167 -0.51 2.08 -3.57
CA ASN A 167 -1.66 1.95 -2.68
C ASN A 167 -1.92 3.31 -2.02
N LEU A 168 -2.90 4.05 -2.56
CA LEU A 168 -3.13 5.47 -2.22
C LEU A 168 -4.46 5.72 -1.50
N ARG A 169 -5.27 4.66 -1.33
CA ARG A 169 -6.54 4.67 -0.59
C ARG A 169 -6.31 4.55 0.91
N THR A 170 -6.34 3.34 1.45
CA THR A 170 -6.25 3.01 2.88
C THR A 170 -5.13 1.98 3.13
N PRO A 171 -3.86 2.28 2.75
CA PRO A 171 -2.77 1.33 2.85
C PRO A 171 -2.59 0.81 4.28
N SER A 172 -2.28 -0.48 4.39
CA SER A 172 -2.06 -1.20 5.65
C SER A 172 -0.69 -1.89 5.66
N GLY A 173 -0.27 -2.40 6.81
CA GLY A 173 0.93 -3.23 6.96
C GLY A 173 1.93 -2.72 8.00
N VAL A 174 1.80 -1.47 8.43
CA VAL A 174 2.81 -0.83 9.29
C VAL A 174 2.80 -1.36 10.72
N SER A 175 1.66 -1.86 11.24
CA SER A 175 1.66 -2.52 12.55
C SER A 175 2.56 -3.75 12.55
N TYR A 176 2.56 -4.53 11.47
CA TYR A 176 3.44 -5.69 11.32
C TYR A 176 4.91 -5.27 11.24
N VAL A 177 5.24 -4.18 10.53
CA VAL A 177 6.63 -3.65 10.52
C VAL A 177 7.12 -3.31 11.92
N LEU A 178 6.27 -2.65 12.73
CA LEU A 178 6.59 -2.24 14.09
C LEU A 178 6.72 -3.44 15.03
N GLU A 179 5.80 -4.39 14.98
CA GLU A 179 5.84 -5.60 15.81
C GLU A 179 6.98 -6.53 15.39
N ASN A 180 7.21 -6.74 14.10
CA ASN A 180 8.36 -7.50 13.59
C ASN A 180 9.67 -6.91 14.12
N ARG A 181 9.84 -5.57 14.07
CA ARG A 181 11.05 -4.95 14.61
C ARG A 181 11.18 -5.12 16.12
N ARG A 182 10.10 -4.95 16.87
CA ARG A 182 10.10 -5.16 18.34
C ARG A 182 10.48 -6.58 18.69
N LEU A 183 9.99 -7.55 17.92
CA LEU A 183 10.27 -8.96 18.11
C LEU A 183 11.71 -9.30 17.74
N SER A 184 12.19 -8.87 16.58
CA SER A 184 13.59 -9.06 16.16
C SER A 184 14.57 -8.48 17.19
N LYS A 185 14.27 -7.31 17.79
CA LYS A 185 15.09 -6.71 18.86
C LYS A 185 15.21 -7.60 20.11
N ARG A 186 14.20 -8.43 20.40
CA ARG A 186 14.23 -9.38 21.53
C ARG A 186 14.92 -10.69 21.18
N VAL A 187 14.71 -11.18 19.95
CA VAL A 187 15.09 -12.54 19.56
C VAL A 187 16.49 -12.61 18.93
N ILE A 188 16.88 -11.60 18.15
CA ILE A 188 18.18 -11.50 17.45
C ILE A 188 18.85 -10.13 17.63
N PRO A 189 19.04 -9.63 18.87
CA PRO A 189 19.64 -8.32 19.12
C PRO A 189 21.03 -8.16 18.48
N ASP A 190 21.90 -9.18 18.61
CA ASP A 190 23.28 -9.14 18.10
C ASP A 190 23.33 -8.94 16.57
N ALA A 191 22.37 -9.52 15.84
CA ALA A 191 22.30 -9.39 14.38
C ALA A 191 21.85 -7.98 13.97
N LEU A 192 20.92 -7.38 14.71
CA LEU A 192 20.48 -6.00 14.46
C LEU A 192 21.58 -4.98 14.77
N ASP A 193 22.34 -5.21 15.84
CA ASP A 193 23.47 -4.35 16.21
C ASP A 193 24.60 -4.47 15.18
N ALA A 194 24.92 -5.69 14.74
CA ALA A 194 25.89 -5.93 13.66
C ALA A 194 25.50 -5.22 12.35
N ALA A 195 24.20 -5.17 12.06
CA ALA A 195 23.63 -4.53 10.87
C ALA A 195 23.51 -2.99 10.99
N ARG A 196 23.64 -2.41 12.20
CA ARG A 196 23.34 -0.99 12.49
C ARG A 196 21.97 -0.55 11.96
N VAL A 197 20.93 -1.36 12.22
CA VAL A 197 19.59 -1.13 11.66
C VAL A 197 18.97 0.18 12.15
N HIS A 198 18.45 0.99 11.24
CA HIS A 198 17.67 2.19 11.56
C HIS A 198 16.38 1.86 12.32
N THR A 199 16.00 2.68 13.31
CA THR A 199 14.77 2.46 14.08
C THR A 199 13.52 2.87 13.27
N VAL A 200 12.40 2.22 13.56
CA VAL A 200 11.10 2.48 12.92
C VAL A 200 9.99 2.83 13.92
N ASP A 201 10.29 2.76 15.21
CA ASP A 201 9.38 2.98 16.34
C ASP A 201 8.81 4.41 16.41
N HIS A 202 9.45 5.36 15.74
CA HIS A 202 9.00 6.74 15.63
C HIS A 202 7.85 6.95 14.62
N TYR A 203 7.46 5.93 13.84
CA TYR A 203 6.41 6.04 12.82
C TYR A 203 5.07 6.58 13.36
N PRO A 204 4.47 6.04 14.45
CA PRO A 204 3.18 6.53 14.93
C PRO A 204 3.23 8.00 15.33
N ALA A 205 4.34 8.44 15.96
CA ALA A 205 4.53 9.84 16.32
C ALA A 205 4.62 10.76 15.10
N ARG A 206 5.34 10.33 14.04
CA ARG A 206 5.39 11.07 12.77
C ARG A 206 4.04 11.13 12.07
N LEU A 207 3.30 10.01 12.06
CA LEU A 207 1.95 9.98 11.48
C LEU A 207 1.01 10.91 12.24
N ALA A 208 0.98 10.85 13.57
CA ALA A 208 0.18 11.78 14.38
C ALA A 208 0.55 13.24 14.11
N SER A 209 1.85 13.55 13.94
CA SER A 209 2.29 14.90 13.57
C SER A 209 1.83 15.32 12.17
N ALA A 210 1.86 14.41 11.19
CA ALA A 210 1.38 14.67 9.83
C ALA A 210 -0.14 14.92 9.83
N LEU A 211 -0.90 14.11 10.57
CA LEU A 211 -2.34 14.31 10.76
C LEU A 211 -2.64 15.67 11.43
N ARG A 212 -1.90 16.07 12.46
CA ARG A 212 -2.05 17.40 13.08
C ARG A 212 -1.78 18.54 12.10
N SER A 213 -0.82 18.36 11.19
CA SER A 213 -0.41 19.43 10.26
C SER A 213 -1.49 19.80 9.22
N VAL A 214 -2.47 18.92 8.99
CA VAL A 214 -3.57 19.16 8.04
C VAL A 214 -4.87 19.60 8.71
N ALA A 215 -4.86 19.84 10.02
CA ALA A 215 -6.02 20.33 10.74
C ALA A 215 -6.53 21.66 10.14
N PRO A 216 -7.84 21.82 9.88
CA PRO A 216 -8.35 23.04 9.25
C PRO A 216 -8.24 24.28 10.13
N THR A 217 -8.18 24.10 11.46
CA THR A 217 -8.01 25.19 12.42
C THR A 217 -6.62 25.14 13.05
N ALA A 218 -6.02 26.31 13.27
CA ALA A 218 -4.72 26.45 13.94
C ALA A 218 -4.85 26.29 15.48
N SER A 219 -5.55 25.24 15.92
CA SER A 219 -5.62 24.87 17.33
C SER A 219 -4.28 24.29 17.79
N ALA A 220 -3.88 24.60 19.03
CA ALA A 220 -2.70 24.00 19.64
C ALA A 220 -2.88 22.49 19.91
N ASP A 221 -4.13 22.03 20.03
CA ASP A 221 -4.49 20.62 20.25
C ASP A 221 -5.71 20.24 19.39
N PRO A 222 -5.54 20.01 18.07
CA PRO A 222 -6.64 19.60 17.21
C PRO A 222 -7.12 18.20 17.61
N CYS A 223 -8.44 18.00 17.61
CA CYS A 223 -9.02 16.69 17.89
C CYS A 223 -8.89 15.79 16.66
N ILE A 224 -8.11 14.72 16.80
CA ILE A 224 -7.87 13.72 15.74
C ILE A 224 -8.44 12.38 16.19
N VAL A 225 -9.18 11.71 15.29
CA VAL A 225 -9.75 10.39 15.53
C VAL A 225 -9.37 9.41 14.43
N VAL A 226 -9.32 8.12 14.73
CA VAL A 226 -9.18 7.03 13.76
C VAL A 226 -10.55 6.41 13.51
N LEU A 227 -11.12 6.64 12.33
CA LEU A 227 -12.40 6.06 11.94
C LEU A 227 -12.20 4.63 11.43
N THR A 228 -12.79 3.66 12.13
CA THR A 228 -12.72 2.24 11.79
C THR A 228 -14.09 1.67 11.38
N PRO A 229 -14.13 0.74 10.41
CA PRO A 229 -15.36 -0.01 10.09
C PRO A 229 -15.75 -1.00 11.21
N GLY A 230 -14.86 -1.25 12.18
CA GLY A 230 -15.13 -2.10 13.35
C GLY A 230 -14.41 -3.45 13.33
N PRO A 231 -14.69 -4.31 14.33
CA PRO A 231 -13.90 -5.52 14.61
C PRO A 231 -14.00 -6.61 13.54
N TYR A 232 -15.02 -6.58 12.68
CA TYR A 232 -15.17 -7.54 11.59
C TYR A 232 -14.31 -7.23 10.35
N ASN A 233 -13.53 -6.15 10.39
CA ASN A 233 -12.55 -5.85 9.35
C ASN A 233 -11.22 -6.54 9.63
N SER A 234 -10.62 -7.14 8.59
CA SER A 234 -9.35 -7.89 8.70
C SER A 234 -8.17 -7.06 9.18
N ALA A 235 -8.18 -5.74 8.99
CA ALA A 235 -7.14 -4.82 9.43
C ALA A 235 -7.46 -4.13 10.78
N TYR A 236 -8.53 -4.55 11.49
CA TYR A 236 -8.95 -3.91 12.74
C TYR A 236 -7.85 -3.89 13.83
N PHE A 237 -7.04 -4.95 13.90
CA PHE A 237 -5.86 -4.99 14.75
C PHE A 237 -4.94 -3.78 14.48
N GLU A 238 -4.63 -3.49 13.22
CA GLU A 238 -3.79 -2.34 12.89
C GLU A 238 -4.46 -1.01 13.25
N HIS A 239 -5.78 -0.88 13.04
CA HIS A 239 -6.50 0.36 13.34
C HIS A 239 -6.40 0.68 14.83
N SER A 240 -6.71 -0.30 15.68
CA SER A 240 -6.64 -0.18 17.14
C SER A 240 -5.20 0.02 17.63
N TYR A 241 -4.24 -0.67 17.02
CA TYR A 241 -2.83 -0.53 17.33
C TYR A 241 -2.33 0.89 17.05
N LEU A 242 -2.63 1.44 15.86
CA LEU A 242 -2.22 2.78 15.47
C LEU A 242 -2.92 3.84 16.31
N ALA A 243 -4.23 3.72 16.56
CA ALA A 243 -4.94 4.65 17.45
C ALA A 243 -4.29 4.71 18.84
N ARG A 244 -4.06 3.54 19.46
CA ARG A 244 -3.41 3.43 20.78
C ARG A 244 -2.00 4.00 20.80
N THR A 245 -1.18 3.69 19.80
CA THR A 245 0.23 4.13 19.76
C THR A 245 0.40 5.61 19.40
N MET A 246 -0.56 6.18 18.66
CA MET A 246 -0.62 7.62 18.41
C MET A 246 -1.26 8.41 19.55
N GLY A 247 -1.95 7.74 20.48
CA GLY A 247 -2.73 8.39 21.54
C GLY A 247 -4.00 9.06 21.02
N LEU A 248 -4.63 8.47 20.01
CA LEU A 248 -5.86 8.98 19.37
C LEU A 248 -7.05 8.08 19.69
N GLU A 249 -8.25 8.66 19.66
CA GLU A 249 -9.49 7.91 19.84
C GLU A 249 -9.77 7.03 18.62
N LEU A 250 -10.07 5.75 18.87
CA LEU A 250 -10.59 4.83 17.85
C LEU A 250 -12.12 4.91 17.87
N VAL A 251 -12.71 5.31 16.76
CA VAL A 251 -14.16 5.59 16.67
C VAL A 251 -14.80 4.83 15.51
N GLN A 252 -16.06 4.43 15.69
CA GLN A 252 -16.92 3.97 14.62
C GLN A 252 -17.87 5.09 14.17
N ALA A 253 -18.57 4.89 13.05
CA ALA A 253 -19.50 5.88 12.53
C ALA A 253 -20.57 6.33 13.54
N ALA A 254 -21.06 5.42 14.40
CA ALA A 254 -22.08 5.72 15.41
C ALA A 254 -21.60 6.69 16.50
N ASP A 255 -20.29 6.75 16.73
CA ASP A 255 -19.66 7.65 17.70
C ASP A 255 -19.54 9.08 17.17
N LEU A 256 -19.70 9.25 15.85
CA LEU A 256 -19.58 10.53 15.16
C LEU A 256 -20.96 11.03 14.71
N PHE A 257 -21.09 12.34 14.61
CA PHE A 257 -22.24 12.97 13.96
C PHE A 257 -21.84 14.32 13.37
N VAL A 258 -22.63 14.80 12.43
CA VAL A 258 -22.47 16.13 11.83
C VAL A 258 -23.56 17.05 12.33
N ASP A 259 -23.17 18.24 12.77
CA ASP A 259 -24.04 19.34 13.14
C ASP A 259 -23.45 20.65 12.63
N ASP A 260 -24.27 21.49 11.97
CA ASP A 260 -23.84 22.71 11.28
C ASP A 260 -22.56 22.55 10.42
N ASP A 261 -22.57 21.51 9.55
CA ASP A 261 -21.44 21.11 8.70
C ASP A 261 -20.10 20.96 9.47
N SER A 262 -20.13 20.66 10.77
CA SER A 262 -18.97 20.32 11.58
C SER A 262 -19.12 18.90 12.15
N VAL A 263 -18.02 18.14 12.18
CA VAL A 263 -18.03 16.77 12.73
C VAL A 263 -17.75 16.82 14.22
N TYR A 264 -18.51 16.02 14.99
CA TYR A 264 -18.33 15.86 16.42
C TYR A 264 -18.22 14.39 16.79
N VAL A 265 -17.39 14.09 17.79
CA VAL A 265 -17.37 12.81 18.48
C VAL A 265 -18.19 12.92 19.76
N ARG A 266 -19.01 11.90 20.03
CA ARG A 266 -19.80 11.78 21.26
C ARG A 266 -18.88 11.44 22.42
N THR A 267 -18.94 12.23 23.49
CA THR A 267 -18.22 11.95 24.73
C THR A 267 -19.16 12.09 25.94
N THR A 268 -18.77 11.53 27.08
CA THR A 268 -19.53 11.65 28.33
C THR A 268 -19.59 13.08 28.87
N ARG A 269 -18.67 13.96 28.45
CA ARG A 269 -18.62 15.39 28.85
C ARG A 269 -19.33 16.32 27.85
N GLY A 270 -19.99 15.76 26.83
CA GLY A 270 -20.58 16.49 25.72
C GLY A 270 -19.82 16.26 24.40
N PRO A 271 -20.38 16.74 23.28
CA PRO A 271 -19.75 16.55 21.97
C PRO A 271 -18.43 17.34 21.88
N ARG A 272 -17.38 16.69 21.37
CA ARG A 272 -16.10 17.33 21.06
C ARG A 272 -15.99 17.46 19.54
N LYS A 273 -15.70 18.66 19.04
CA LYS A 273 -15.48 18.87 17.61
C LYS A 273 -14.24 18.10 17.15
N VAL A 274 -14.34 17.43 16.01
CA VAL A 274 -13.27 16.67 15.36
C VAL A 274 -12.69 17.50 14.22
N ASP A 275 -11.37 17.69 14.23
CA ASP A 275 -10.65 18.49 13.22
C ASP A 275 -10.08 17.60 12.11
N VAL A 276 -9.64 16.37 12.44
CA VAL A 276 -9.03 15.45 11.48
C VAL A 276 -9.52 14.02 11.72
N ILE A 277 -9.88 13.33 10.65
CA ILE A 277 -10.25 11.92 10.68
C ILE A 277 -9.23 11.13 9.86
N TYR A 278 -8.46 10.28 10.54
CA TYR A 278 -7.70 9.23 9.87
C TYR A 278 -8.67 8.09 9.53
N ARG A 279 -9.14 8.04 8.28
CA ARG A 279 -10.12 7.06 7.85
C ARG A 279 -9.46 5.74 7.49
N ARG A 280 -10.05 4.65 7.99
CA ARG A 280 -9.73 3.26 7.62
C ARG A 280 -10.92 2.56 6.94
N THR A 281 -11.77 3.37 6.32
CA THR A 281 -12.99 2.95 5.62
C THR A 281 -12.91 3.41 4.17
N ASP A 282 -13.34 2.56 3.25
CA ASP A 282 -13.41 2.85 1.81
C ASP A 282 -14.37 3.99 1.50
N GLU A 283 -14.08 4.75 0.45
CA GLU A 283 -14.81 5.99 0.12
C GLU A 283 -16.31 5.75 -0.08
N ALA A 284 -16.66 4.64 -0.74
CA ALA A 284 -18.05 4.28 -1.03
C ALA A 284 -18.92 4.19 0.25
N TYR A 285 -18.30 3.94 1.40
CA TYR A 285 -18.99 3.78 2.67
C TYR A 285 -18.88 5.00 3.59
N LEU A 286 -18.14 6.06 3.24
CA LEU A 286 -17.84 7.18 4.14
C LEU A 286 -19.03 8.06 4.50
N ASP A 287 -19.94 8.29 3.56
CA ASP A 287 -21.09 9.17 3.76
C ASP A 287 -22.30 8.66 2.95
N PRO A 288 -23.37 8.19 3.61
CA PRO A 288 -24.56 7.70 2.92
C PRO A 288 -25.35 8.78 2.17
N GLU A 289 -25.08 10.07 2.37
CA GLU A 289 -25.72 11.13 1.57
C GLU A 289 -25.08 11.34 0.20
N VAL A 290 -23.80 10.98 0.04
CA VAL A 290 -23.03 11.23 -1.19
C VAL A 290 -22.73 9.94 -1.94
N PHE A 291 -22.48 8.84 -1.22
CA PHE A 291 -22.05 7.58 -1.80
C PHE A 291 -23.12 6.51 -1.63
N ARG A 292 -22.84 5.43 -0.88
CA ARG A 292 -23.77 4.33 -0.69
C ARG A 292 -24.83 4.66 0.37
N PRO A 293 -26.12 4.77 0.01
CA PRO A 293 -27.17 5.15 0.96
C PRO A 293 -27.46 4.09 2.03
N ASP A 294 -27.07 2.83 1.77
CA ASP A 294 -27.18 1.70 2.69
C ASP A 294 -25.98 1.57 3.64
N SER A 295 -24.98 2.47 3.56
CA SER A 295 -23.80 2.39 4.40
C SER A 295 -24.13 2.70 5.87
N MET A 296 -23.75 1.76 6.74
CA MET A 296 -23.76 1.92 8.21
C MET A 296 -22.36 2.21 8.76
N LEU A 297 -21.34 2.27 7.90
CA LEU A 297 -19.92 2.44 8.28
C LEU A 297 -19.45 3.89 8.15
N GLY A 298 -20.30 4.76 7.61
CA GLY A 298 -20.02 6.16 7.33
C GLY A 298 -20.81 7.12 8.20
N VAL A 299 -20.40 8.38 8.18
CA VAL A 299 -21.05 9.45 8.95
C VAL A 299 -21.85 10.31 7.98
N ARG A 300 -23.16 10.37 8.20
CA ARG A 300 -24.07 11.17 7.38
C ARG A 300 -23.68 12.65 7.40
N GLY A 301 -23.46 13.24 6.22
CA GLY A 301 -23.08 14.65 6.07
C GLY A 301 -21.59 14.94 6.20
N LEU A 302 -20.75 13.91 6.36
CA LEU A 302 -19.30 14.04 6.47
C LEU A 302 -18.70 14.76 5.27
N MET A 303 -19.18 14.46 4.06
CA MET A 303 -18.66 15.08 2.85
C MET A 303 -19.04 16.55 2.73
N ARG A 304 -20.17 16.98 3.33
CA ARG A 304 -20.48 18.42 3.44
C ARG A 304 -19.49 19.13 4.35
N ALA A 305 -19.22 18.57 5.52
CA ALA A 305 -18.25 19.12 6.46
C ALA A 305 -16.85 19.20 5.84
N TYR A 306 -16.42 18.13 5.16
CA TYR A 306 -15.16 18.11 4.41
C TYR A 306 -15.13 19.18 3.31
N ALA A 307 -16.19 19.32 2.51
CA ALA A 307 -16.29 20.32 1.45
C ALA A 307 -16.30 21.77 1.99
N LYS A 308 -16.84 22.00 3.19
CA LYS A 308 -16.77 23.28 3.90
C LYS A 308 -15.40 23.55 4.54
N GLY A 309 -14.52 22.56 4.54
CA GLY A 309 -13.19 22.64 5.15
C GLY A 309 -13.23 22.71 6.67
N THR A 310 -14.25 22.14 7.32
CA THR A 310 -14.35 22.11 8.79
C THR A 310 -13.69 20.88 9.40
N VAL A 311 -13.41 19.85 8.59
CA VAL A 311 -12.73 18.61 8.96
C VAL A 311 -11.81 18.15 7.84
N ALA A 312 -10.61 17.66 8.18
CA ALA A 312 -9.70 17.02 7.23
C ALA A 312 -9.88 15.49 7.23
N LEU A 313 -9.75 14.88 6.04
CA LEU A 313 -9.80 13.42 5.89
C LEU A 313 -8.44 12.92 5.40
N ALA A 314 -7.87 11.97 6.14
CA ALA A 314 -6.60 11.33 5.79
C ALA A 314 -6.81 9.83 5.54
N ASN A 315 -6.45 9.26 4.39
CA ASN A 315 -6.21 9.97 3.12
C ASN A 315 -7.48 10.68 2.63
N ALA A 316 -7.30 11.67 1.75
CA ALA A 316 -8.44 12.30 1.09
C ALA A 316 -9.24 11.28 0.26
N PRO A 317 -10.55 11.45 0.09
CA PRO A 317 -11.32 10.64 -0.84
C PRO A 317 -10.90 10.91 -2.30
N GLY A 318 -11.07 9.92 -3.17
CA GLY A 318 -10.80 10.03 -4.61
C GLY A 318 -9.38 9.66 -5.05
N ASN A 319 -8.50 9.22 -4.13
CA ASN A 319 -7.14 8.84 -4.52
C ASN A 319 -7.08 7.55 -5.35
N GLY A 320 -8.11 6.69 -5.29
CA GLY A 320 -8.13 5.41 -5.99
C GLY A 320 -8.09 5.50 -7.53
N VAL A 321 -8.30 6.68 -8.11
CA VAL A 321 -8.09 6.87 -9.56
C VAL A 321 -6.62 6.77 -9.95
N ALA A 322 -5.70 7.08 -9.03
CA ALA A 322 -4.26 7.11 -9.30
C ALA A 322 -3.54 5.80 -8.92
N ASP A 323 -4.13 4.98 -8.05
CA ASP A 323 -3.66 3.60 -7.80
C ASP A 323 -4.33 2.56 -8.72
N ASP A 324 -5.06 3.03 -9.72
CA ASP A 324 -5.69 2.18 -10.72
C ASP A 324 -4.62 1.52 -11.63
N LYS A 325 -4.78 0.22 -11.86
CA LYS A 325 -3.87 -0.59 -12.71
C LYS A 325 -3.72 -0.03 -14.12
N ALA A 326 -4.72 0.68 -14.64
CA ALA A 326 -4.66 1.28 -15.96
C ALA A 326 -3.86 2.60 -15.98
N VAL A 327 -3.77 3.30 -14.84
CA VAL A 327 -2.95 4.51 -14.68
C VAL A 327 -1.48 4.17 -14.44
N TYR A 328 -1.20 3.07 -13.73
CA TYR A 328 0.16 2.61 -13.42
C TYR A 328 1.18 2.74 -14.59
N PRO A 329 0.88 2.33 -15.84
CA PRO A 329 1.83 2.43 -16.95
C PRO A 329 2.20 3.86 -17.33
N PHE A 330 1.33 4.84 -17.02
CA PHE A 330 1.51 6.26 -17.32
C PHE A 330 2.24 7.02 -16.21
N VAL A 331 2.53 6.40 -15.05
CA VAL A 331 3.19 7.11 -13.95
C VAL A 331 4.53 7.76 -14.33
N PRO A 332 5.40 7.16 -15.19
CA PRO A 332 6.60 7.85 -15.66
C PRO A 332 6.28 9.11 -16.48
N ASP A 333 5.22 9.07 -17.29
CA ASP A 333 4.75 10.23 -18.06
C ASP A 333 4.18 11.31 -17.12
N ILE A 334 3.47 10.91 -16.06
CA ILE A 334 2.98 11.78 -14.98
C ILE A 334 4.16 12.46 -14.26
N VAL A 335 5.22 11.73 -13.92
CA VAL A 335 6.43 12.29 -13.30
C VAL A 335 7.07 13.33 -14.23
N ARG A 336 7.24 13.02 -15.51
CA ARG A 336 7.77 13.98 -16.50
C ARG A 336 6.90 15.23 -16.62
N TYR A 337 5.58 15.04 -16.69
CA TYR A 337 4.63 16.14 -16.88
C TYR A 337 4.62 17.13 -15.70
N TYR A 338 4.55 16.63 -14.46
CA TYR A 338 4.41 17.51 -13.30
C TYR A 338 5.74 17.97 -12.70
N LEU A 339 6.79 17.16 -12.79
CA LEU A 339 8.07 17.45 -12.15
C LEU A 339 9.15 17.86 -13.15
N GLY A 340 8.97 17.61 -14.46
CA GLY A 340 10.02 17.84 -15.46
C GLY A 340 11.24 16.93 -15.26
N GLU A 341 11.05 15.80 -14.57
CA GLU A 341 12.10 14.84 -14.20
C GLU A 341 11.82 13.47 -14.85
N GLU A 342 12.85 12.66 -15.06
CA GLU A 342 12.66 11.23 -15.35
C GLU A 342 12.36 10.46 -14.07
N ALA A 343 11.54 9.41 -14.20
CA ALA A 343 11.21 8.54 -13.07
C ALA A 343 12.47 7.83 -12.54
N LYS A 344 12.78 8.02 -11.26
CA LYS A 344 13.95 7.45 -10.59
C LYS A 344 13.80 5.95 -10.31
N LEU A 345 12.57 5.49 -10.09
CA LEU A 345 12.28 4.06 -9.91
C LEU A 345 11.81 3.47 -11.21
N ALA A 346 12.38 2.31 -11.54
CA ALA A 346 11.84 1.49 -12.59
C ALA A 346 10.46 0.94 -12.19
N GLN A 347 9.68 0.56 -13.19
CA GLN A 347 8.42 -0.14 -13.01
C GLN A 347 8.42 -1.42 -13.84
N VAL A 348 7.51 -2.32 -13.53
CA VAL A 348 7.28 -3.54 -14.33
C VAL A 348 6.76 -3.11 -15.70
N PRO A 349 7.39 -3.56 -16.81
CA PRO A 349 6.88 -3.29 -18.15
C PRO A 349 5.42 -3.72 -18.25
N THR A 350 4.54 -2.79 -18.63
CA THR A 350 3.09 -3.04 -18.63
C THR A 350 2.50 -2.57 -19.95
N TYR A 351 1.89 -3.51 -20.66
CA TYR A 351 1.19 -3.27 -21.91
C TYR A 351 -0.25 -2.87 -21.62
N VAL A 352 -0.70 -1.77 -22.24
CA VAL A 352 -2.06 -1.26 -22.10
C VAL A 352 -2.85 -1.70 -23.32
N CYS A 353 -3.83 -2.60 -23.16
CA CYS A 353 -4.59 -3.12 -24.31
C CYS A 353 -5.45 -2.04 -25.02
N LEU A 354 -5.60 -0.86 -24.41
CA LEU A 354 -6.16 0.31 -25.07
C LEU A 354 -5.31 0.77 -26.27
N ARG A 355 -3.98 0.63 -26.22
CA ARG A 355 -3.07 0.97 -27.31
C ARG A 355 -3.04 -0.19 -28.32
N ASP A 356 -3.15 0.12 -29.60
CA ASP A 356 -3.28 -0.89 -30.65
C ASP A 356 -2.05 -1.81 -30.76
N ASP A 357 -0.84 -1.24 -30.67
CA ASP A 357 0.41 -1.99 -30.72
C ASP A 357 0.58 -2.92 -29.50
N ASP A 358 0.31 -2.39 -28.30
CA ASP A 358 0.33 -3.16 -27.05
C ASP A 358 -0.71 -4.29 -27.12
N ARG A 359 -1.94 -4.00 -27.56
CA ARG A 359 -3.00 -5.00 -27.70
C ARG A 359 -2.57 -6.11 -28.66
N LYS A 360 -2.03 -5.75 -29.82
CA LYS A 360 -1.54 -6.72 -30.80
C LYS A 360 -0.48 -7.62 -30.17
N TYR A 361 0.52 -7.05 -29.51
CA TYR A 361 1.58 -7.79 -28.84
C TYR A 361 1.02 -8.73 -27.76
N VAL A 362 0.08 -8.26 -26.95
CA VAL A 362 -0.58 -9.06 -25.90
C VAL A 362 -1.33 -10.24 -26.50
N LEU A 363 -2.16 -10.00 -27.52
CA LEU A 363 -2.94 -11.05 -28.19
C LEU A 363 -2.04 -12.08 -28.89
N GLU A 364 -0.85 -11.69 -29.36
CA GLU A 364 0.12 -12.58 -29.98
C GLU A 364 0.95 -13.40 -28.96
N ASN A 365 1.02 -12.97 -27.69
CA ASN A 365 1.89 -13.56 -26.67
C ASN A 365 1.17 -13.89 -25.34
N LEU A 366 -0.13 -14.20 -25.39
CA LEU A 366 -0.94 -14.51 -24.20
C LEU A 366 -0.39 -15.68 -23.36
N ASP A 367 0.36 -16.59 -23.97
CA ASP A 367 1.02 -17.72 -23.30
C ASP A 367 2.24 -17.31 -22.44
N LYS A 368 2.78 -16.10 -22.62
CA LYS A 368 3.98 -15.61 -21.92
C LYS A 368 3.68 -14.51 -20.91
N LEU A 369 2.48 -13.94 -20.96
CA LEU A 369 2.09 -12.76 -20.20
C LEU A 369 1.12 -13.12 -19.07
N VAL A 370 1.08 -12.25 -18.06
CA VAL A 370 0.04 -12.22 -17.04
C VAL A 370 -0.92 -11.09 -17.40
N VAL A 371 -2.14 -11.41 -17.80
CA VAL A 371 -3.18 -10.43 -18.11
C VAL A 371 -4.01 -10.17 -16.87
N LYS A 372 -4.27 -8.91 -16.55
CA LYS A 372 -5.06 -8.50 -15.38
C LYS A 372 -6.20 -7.57 -15.81
N ALA A 373 -7.40 -7.84 -15.31
CA ALA A 373 -8.49 -6.88 -15.37
C ALA A 373 -8.18 -5.67 -14.49
N VAL A 374 -8.52 -4.48 -14.99
CA VAL A 374 -8.28 -3.18 -14.37
C VAL A 374 -9.18 -2.98 -13.13
N ASP A 375 -10.48 -3.28 -13.25
CA ASP A 375 -11.50 -2.92 -12.24
C ASP A 375 -11.67 -3.95 -11.08
N GLU A 376 -10.92 -5.06 -11.10
CA GLU A 376 -11.10 -6.19 -10.19
C GLU A 376 -9.94 -6.32 -9.17
N ALA A 377 -10.30 -6.64 -7.91
CA ALA A 377 -9.37 -6.86 -6.81
C ALA A 377 -9.17 -8.37 -6.55
N GLY A 378 -7.97 -8.75 -6.10
CA GLY A 378 -7.73 -10.06 -5.49
C GLY A 378 -7.83 -11.28 -6.43
N GLY A 379 -6.99 -11.34 -7.47
CA GLY A 379 -6.82 -12.55 -8.31
C GLY A 379 -7.97 -12.89 -9.26
N TYR A 380 -9.17 -12.35 -9.04
CA TYR A 380 -10.28 -12.40 -9.97
C TYR A 380 -9.97 -11.55 -11.22
N GLY A 381 -10.34 -12.07 -12.40
CA GLY A 381 -10.08 -11.40 -13.68
C GLY A 381 -8.62 -11.42 -14.14
N MET A 382 -7.83 -12.43 -13.71
CA MET A 382 -6.44 -12.61 -14.12
C MET A 382 -6.24 -13.87 -14.97
N LEU A 383 -5.44 -13.77 -16.03
CA LEU A 383 -4.94 -14.90 -16.81
C LEU A 383 -3.44 -15.07 -16.55
N MET A 384 -3.05 -16.21 -15.98
CA MET A 384 -1.65 -16.62 -15.87
C MET A 384 -1.25 -17.38 -17.13
N GLY A 385 -0.83 -16.64 -18.16
CA GLY A 385 -0.50 -17.18 -19.49
C GLY A 385 0.32 -18.47 -19.46
N PRO A 386 1.49 -18.49 -18.79
CA PRO A 386 2.38 -19.66 -18.79
C PRO A 386 1.79 -20.92 -18.15
N SER A 387 0.79 -20.80 -17.29
CA SER A 387 0.14 -21.93 -16.61
C SER A 387 -1.32 -22.14 -17.05
N SER A 388 -1.78 -21.40 -18.07
CA SER A 388 -3.15 -21.48 -18.57
C SER A 388 -3.31 -22.54 -19.66
N SER A 389 -4.53 -22.99 -19.86
CA SER A 389 -4.95 -23.81 -21.00
C SER A 389 -5.15 -22.96 -22.26
N ALA A 390 -5.16 -23.60 -23.42
CA ALA A 390 -5.46 -22.92 -24.69
C ALA A 390 -6.89 -22.34 -24.72
N ALA A 391 -7.84 -23.00 -24.06
CA ALA A 391 -9.23 -22.56 -23.97
C ALA A 391 -9.36 -21.26 -23.15
N GLU A 392 -8.71 -21.18 -21.99
CA GLU A 392 -8.70 -19.96 -21.16
C GLU A 392 -8.05 -18.78 -21.90
N ARG A 393 -6.97 -19.03 -22.66
CA ARG A 393 -6.35 -18.00 -23.51
C ARG A 393 -7.28 -17.51 -24.61
N ALA A 394 -8.05 -18.41 -25.23
CA ALA A 394 -9.01 -18.04 -26.27
C ALA A 394 -10.17 -17.21 -25.68
N GLU A 395 -10.69 -17.57 -24.50
CA GLU A 395 -11.70 -16.78 -23.81
C GLU A 395 -11.19 -15.36 -23.48
N PHE A 396 -9.99 -15.26 -22.90
CA PHE A 396 -9.38 -13.97 -22.59
C PHE A 396 -9.09 -13.14 -23.84
N ARG A 397 -8.70 -13.76 -24.95
CA ARG A 397 -8.54 -13.07 -26.25
C ARG A 397 -9.83 -12.35 -26.65
N GLU A 398 -10.96 -13.06 -26.66
CA GLU A 398 -12.25 -12.47 -27.03
C GLU A 398 -12.66 -11.35 -26.07
N ARG A 399 -12.44 -11.55 -24.77
CA ARG A 399 -12.70 -10.53 -23.75
C ARG A 399 -11.86 -9.26 -23.94
N ILE A 400 -10.58 -9.40 -24.27
CA ILE A 400 -9.68 -8.27 -24.54
C ILE A 400 -10.14 -7.53 -25.80
N ILE A 401 -10.50 -8.25 -26.86
CA ILE A 401 -11.00 -7.63 -28.11
C ILE A 401 -12.31 -6.88 -27.86
N ALA A 402 -13.23 -7.46 -27.09
CA ALA A 402 -14.52 -6.87 -26.79
C ALA A 402 -14.44 -5.63 -25.89
N SER A 403 -13.42 -5.53 -25.03
CA SER A 403 -13.27 -4.40 -24.09
C SER A 403 -11.80 -4.12 -23.75
N PRO A 404 -10.99 -3.61 -24.69
CA PRO A 404 -9.54 -3.49 -24.51
C PRO A 404 -9.14 -2.61 -23.33
N ARG A 405 -9.91 -1.56 -23.04
CA ARG A 405 -9.65 -0.64 -21.92
C ARG A 405 -9.60 -1.33 -20.55
N ARG A 406 -10.23 -2.51 -20.41
CA ARG A 406 -10.37 -3.21 -19.14
C ARG A 406 -9.18 -4.12 -18.82
N TYR A 407 -8.18 -4.22 -19.71
CA TYR A 407 -7.09 -5.16 -19.56
C TYR A 407 -5.72 -4.51 -19.71
N ILE A 408 -4.82 -4.90 -18.80
CA ILE A 408 -3.39 -4.68 -18.91
C ILE A 408 -2.69 -6.03 -18.92
N ALA A 409 -1.46 -6.08 -19.45
CA ALA A 409 -0.64 -7.28 -19.40
C ALA A 409 0.79 -6.96 -18.98
N GLN A 410 1.38 -7.86 -18.22
CA GLN A 410 2.76 -7.76 -17.73
C GLN A 410 3.51 -9.05 -18.09
N PRO A 411 4.83 -9.00 -18.32
CA PRO A 411 5.63 -10.21 -18.34
C PRO A 411 5.55 -10.89 -16.96
N ARG A 412 5.72 -12.21 -16.93
CA ARG A 412 5.94 -12.90 -15.66
C ARG A 412 7.20 -12.32 -15.03
N VAL A 413 7.06 -11.69 -13.87
CA VAL A 413 8.22 -11.15 -13.16
C VAL A 413 8.81 -12.22 -12.27
N GLU A 414 10.07 -12.56 -12.51
CA GLU A 414 10.85 -13.37 -11.59
C GLU A 414 11.29 -12.49 -10.42
N LEU A 415 11.19 -13.03 -9.20
CA LEU A 415 11.41 -12.28 -7.98
C LEU A 415 12.80 -12.61 -7.40
N SER A 416 13.41 -11.63 -6.77
CA SER A 416 14.57 -11.84 -5.90
C SER A 416 14.27 -12.89 -4.83
N THR A 417 15.28 -13.67 -4.45
CA THR A 417 15.20 -14.66 -3.38
C THR A 417 15.80 -14.14 -2.10
N CYS A 418 15.26 -14.57 -0.96
CA CYS A 418 15.82 -14.33 0.35
C CYS A 418 15.79 -15.67 1.10
N PRO A 419 16.79 -16.01 1.93
CA PRO A 419 16.68 -17.16 2.82
C PRO A 419 15.49 -16.97 3.77
N THR A 420 14.67 -18.00 3.96
CA THR A 420 13.43 -17.96 4.77
C THR A 420 13.32 -19.13 5.73
#